data_AF-A0AAD6FV38-F1
#
_entry.id   AF-A0AAD6FV38-F1
#
_cell.length_a   1.000
_cell.length_b   1.000
_cell.length_c   1.000
_cell.angle_alpha   90.00
_cell.angle_beta   90.00
_cell.angle_gamma   90.00
#
_symmetry.space_group_name_H-M   'P 1'
#
loop_
_entity.id
_entity.type
_entity.pdbx_description
1 polymer ?
#
loop_
_entity_poly.entity_id
_entity_poly.type
_entity_poly.pdbx_seq_one_letter_code
_entity_poly.pdbx_strand_id
1 'polypeptide(L)'
;MEFAKKRKVDQENRHFKTDWAERQPFSVSADGQWTGEAKRLVTSIEEGALQMEVLEMGSSELLKAQHKDAPMCDFWINVVPQARFKNTRAIAMFLLTMFPSTYICESGFSSMNAIKSQDRNRLSSAHLGQCLRIATTEYKPDIRQVASSRRSHFSH
;
A
#
# COMPACT_ATOMS: atom_id res chain seq x y z
N MET A 1 -27.53 -4.01 16.60
CA MET A 1 -26.17 -3.92 17.21
C MET A 1 -25.05 -4.33 16.25
N GLU A 2 -25.23 -5.36 15.40
CA GLU A 2 -24.18 -5.81 14.44
C GLU A 2 -23.70 -4.75 13.44
N PHE A 3 -24.60 -3.94 12.87
CA PHE A 3 -24.25 -2.93 11.86
C PHE A 3 -23.34 -1.81 12.38
N ALA A 4 -23.38 -1.52 13.68
CA ALA A 4 -22.49 -0.54 14.31
C ALA A 4 -21.09 -1.15 14.56
N LYS A 5 -21.04 -2.46 14.86
CA LYS A 5 -19.80 -3.22 15.03
C LYS A 5 -19.04 -3.35 13.70
N LYS A 6 -19.74 -3.68 12.60
CA LYS A 6 -19.15 -3.73 11.24
C LYS A 6 -18.54 -2.39 10.81
N ARG A 7 -19.26 -1.28 11.02
CA ARG A 7 -18.75 0.07 10.68
C ARG A 7 -17.49 0.48 11.44
N LYS A 8 -17.34 0.04 12.70
CA LYS A 8 -16.15 0.31 13.51
C LYS A 8 -14.95 -0.52 13.06
N VAL A 9 -15.17 -1.79 12.72
CA VAL A 9 -14.15 -2.69 12.14
C VAL A 9 -13.64 -2.16 10.79
N ASP A 10 -14.53 -1.67 9.91
CA ASP A 10 -14.11 -1.07 8.62
C ASP A 10 -13.31 0.24 8.80
N GLN A 11 -13.53 0.97 9.90
CA GLN A 11 -12.78 2.20 10.19
C GLN A 11 -11.42 1.93 10.83
N GLU A 12 -11.30 0.89 11.65
CA GLU A 12 -10.02 0.44 12.21
C GLU A 12 -9.18 -0.33 11.19
N ASN A 13 -9.80 -1.15 10.32
CA ASN A 13 -9.12 -1.76 9.18
C ASN A 13 -8.69 -0.73 8.15
N ARG A 14 -9.27 0.49 8.15
CA ARG A 14 -8.88 1.57 7.25
C ARG A 14 -7.45 2.09 7.50
N HIS A 15 -6.88 1.80 8.66
CA HIS A 15 -5.51 2.17 9.00
C HIS A 15 -4.56 1.05 8.57
N PHE A 16 -3.69 1.32 7.60
CA PHE A 16 -2.68 0.36 7.14
C PHE A 16 -1.76 0.01 8.32
N LYS A 17 -1.81 -1.24 8.77
CA LYS A 17 -0.94 -1.71 9.85
C LYS A 17 0.48 -1.86 9.32
N THR A 18 1.40 -1.06 9.86
CA THR A 18 2.83 -1.07 9.52
C THR A 18 3.62 -2.17 10.20
N ASP A 19 2.97 -3.08 10.94
CA ASP A 19 3.62 -4.17 11.70
C ASP A 19 4.56 -5.03 10.83
N TRP A 20 4.23 -5.21 9.55
CA TRP A 20 5.08 -5.91 8.58
C TRP A 20 6.32 -5.10 8.15
N ALA A 21 6.25 -3.78 8.22
CA ALA A 21 7.35 -2.85 7.94
C ALA A 21 8.38 -2.77 9.08
N GLU A 22 8.05 -3.29 10.27
CA GLU A 22 8.98 -3.37 11.39
C GLU A 22 10.00 -4.52 11.24
N ARG A 23 9.78 -5.43 10.28
CA ARG A 23 10.77 -6.46 9.93
C ARG A 23 12.00 -5.79 9.32
N GLN A 24 13.08 -5.79 10.09
CA GLN A 24 14.35 -5.14 9.76
C GLN A 24 14.88 -5.65 8.42
N PRO A 25 15.20 -4.77 7.45
CA PRO A 25 15.89 -5.11 6.20
C PRO A 25 17.13 -5.99 6.38
N PHE A 26 17.79 -5.84 7.53
CA PHE A 26 19.07 -6.43 7.84
C PHE A 26 19.00 -7.84 8.44
N SER A 27 17.81 -8.40 8.67
CA SER A 27 17.65 -9.78 9.19
C SER A 27 17.61 -10.84 8.10
N VAL A 28 17.73 -10.45 6.83
CA VAL A 28 17.69 -11.38 5.69
C VAL A 28 18.97 -12.21 5.68
N SER A 29 18.82 -13.54 5.71
CA SER A 29 19.95 -14.46 5.61
C SER A 29 20.65 -14.30 4.25
N ALA A 30 21.98 -14.29 4.26
CA ALA A 30 22.78 -14.22 3.05
C ALA A 30 23.15 -15.59 2.46
N ASP A 31 22.50 -16.66 2.90
CA ASP A 31 22.72 -18.04 2.45
C ASP A 31 22.34 -18.30 0.98
N GLY A 32 21.67 -17.35 0.33
CA GLY A 32 21.26 -17.44 -1.07
C GLY A 32 20.04 -18.32 -1.31
N GLN A 33 19.45 -18.94 -0.28
CA GLN A 33 18.34 -19.90 -0.47
C GLN A 33 17.10 -19.29 -1.11
N TRP A 34 16.92 -17.98 -0.96
CA TRP A 34 15.76 -17.22 -1.43
C TRP A 34 16.01 -16.44 -2.73
N THR A 35 17.24 -16.40 -3.25
CA THR A 35 17.57 -15.56 -4.43
C THR A 35 16.87 -16.03 -5.69
N GLY A 36 16.70 -17.35 -5.85
CA GLY A 36 15.95 -17.92 -6.98
C GLY A 36 14.48 -17.53 -6.96
N GLU A 37 13.85 -17.47 -5.79
CA GLU A 37 12.47 -17.02 -5.65
C GLU A 37 12.34 -15.52 -5.88
N ALA A 38 13.29 -14.73 -5.36
CA ALA A 38 13.37 -13.31 -5.65
C ALA A 38 13.49 -13.04 -7.16
N LYS A 39 14.31 -13.82 -7.88
CA LYS A 39 14.47 -13.70 -9.34
C LYS A 39 13.20 -14.08 -10.10
N ARG A 40 12.43 -15.05 -9.59
CA ARG A 40 11.11 -15.39 -10.15
C ARG A 40 10.12 -14.24 -10.03
N LEU A 41 10.09 -13.56 -8.89
CA LEU A 41 9.18 -12.43 -8.66
C LEU A 41 9.65 -11.14 -9.34
N VAL A 42 10.96 -10.87 -9.32
CA VAL A 42 11.57 -9.67 -9.88
C VAL A 42 12.62 -10.09 -10.92
N THR A 43 12.16 -10.28 -12.16
CA THR A 43 12.97 -10.85 -13.24
C THR A 43 14.19 -10.01 -13.65
N SER A 44 14.23 -8.73 -13.27
CA SER A 44 15.34 -7.82 -13.57
C SER A 44 16.56 -7.98 -12.65
N ILE A 45 16.46 -8.73 -11.55
CA ILE A 45 17.58 -8.84 -10.59
C ILE A 45 18.62 -9.89 -11.02
N GLU A 46 19.81 -9.83 -10.45
CA GLU A 46 20.87 -10.83 -10.63
C GLU A 46 21.14 -11.52 -9.29
N GLU A 47 20.97 -12.85 -9.23
CA GLU A 47 21.01 -13.62 -7.97
C GLU A 47 22.35 -13.51 -7.23
N GLY A 48 23.46 -13.70 -7.94
CA GLY A 48 24.79 -13.60 -7.34
C GLY A 48 25.10 -12.19 -6.83
N ALA A 49 24.73 -11.16 -7.60
CA ALA A 49 24.91 -9.77 -7.18
C ALA A 49 24.02 -9.42 -5.98
N LEU A 50 22.78 -9.90 -5.97
CA LEU A 50 21.84 -9.73 -4.86
C LEU A 50 22.38 -10.33 -3.55
N GLN A 51 22.94 -11.54 -3.60
CA GLN A 51 23.52 -12.17 -2.42
C GLN A 51 24.67 -11.33 -1.84
N MET A 52 25.55 -10.81 -2.71
CA MET A 52 26.65 -9.93 -2.31
C MET A 52 26.17 -8.60 -1.74
N GLU A 53 25.13 -8.00 -2.35
CA GLU A 53 24.53 -6.76 -1.86
C GLU A 53 23.91 -6.93 -0.46
N VAL A 54 23.22 -8.03 -0.21
CA VAL A 54 22.60 -8.32 1.10
C VAL A 54 23.66 -8.55 2.17
N LEU A 55 24.74 -9.29 1.85
CA LEU A 55 25.90 -9.43 2.73
C LEU A 55 26.48 -8.06 3.11
N GLU A 56 26.72 -7.23 2.10
CA GLU A 56 27.33 -5.93 2.29
C GLU A 56 26.43 -5.01 3.13
N MET A 57 25.13 -4.96 2.80
CA MET A 57 24.13 -4.18 3.55
C MET A 57 24.05 -4.64 5.01
N GLY A 58 24.05 -5.95 5.26
CA GLY A 58 24.05 -6.54 6.61
C GLY A 58 25.29 -6.20 7.44
N SER A 59 26.42 -5.94 6.79
CA SER A 59 27.67 -5.51 7.44
C SER A 59 27.78 -4.00 7.69
N SER A 60 26.90 -3.20 7.08
CA SER A 60 26.97 -1.74 7.13
C SER A 60 26.30 -1.17 8.37
N GLU A 61 27.11 -0.79 9.37
CA GLU A 61 26.62 -0.09 10.56
C GLU A 61 26.03 1.29 10.24
N LEU A 62 26.53 1.95 9.19
CA LEU A 62 25.98 3.23 8.71
C LEU A 62 24.54 3.07 8.24
N LEU A 63 24.28 2.09 7.36
CA LEU A 63 22.92 1.86 6.86
C LEU A 63 21.97 1.42 7.97
N LYS A 64 22.45 0.61 8.93
CA LYS A 64 21.67 0.23 10.11
C LYS A 64 21.30 1.43 10.99
N ALA A 65 22.23 2.37 11.19
CA ALA A 65 21.95 3.60 11.93
C ALA A 65 20.94 4.46 11.18
N GLN A 66 21.16 4.71 9.89
CA GLN A 66 20.26 5.54 9.08
C GLN A 66 18.85 4.94 8.94
N HIS A 67 18.71 3.62 8.97
CA HIS A 67 17.39 2.96 8.97
C HIS A 67 16.59 3.27 10.24
N LYS A 68 17.24 3.47 11.40
CA LYS A 68 16.55 3.82 12.64
C LYS A 68 16.01 5.26 12.62
N ASP A 69 16.66 6.12 11.84
CA ASP A 69 16.34 7.56 11.77
C ASP A 69 15.40 7.91 10.61
N ALA A 70 15.08 6.97 9.72
CA ALA A 70 14.27 7.20 8.52
C ALA A 70 13.06 6.26 8.43
N PRO A 71 11.88 6.75 8.02
CA PRO A 71 10.75 5.89 7.65
C PRO A 71 11.16 4.87 6.58
N MET A 72 10.54 3.68 6.61
CA MET A 72 10.96 2.57 5.74
C MET A 72 10.99 2.92 4.24
N CYS A 73 9.96 3.60 3.74
CA CYS A 73 9.92 4.03 2.34
C CYS A 73 11.05 5.02 2.01
N ASP A 74 11.29 6.01 2.88
CA ASP A 74 12.34 7.01 2.68
C ASP A 74 13.73 6.40 2.75
N PHE A 75 13.94 5.42 3.63
CA PHE A 75 15.19 4.66 3.70
C PHE A 75 15.52 4.01 2.35
N TRP A 76 14.57 3.27 1.77
CA TRP A 76 14.80 2.59 0.50
C TRP A 76 14.87 3.54 -0.70
N ILE A 77 14.09 4.63 -0.69
CA ILE A 77 14.05 5.57 -1.81
C ILE A 77 15.26 6.51 -1.79
N ASN A 78 15.60 7.09 -0.64
CA ASN A 78 16.52 8.21 -0.52
C ASN A 78 17.86 7.85 0.13
N VAL A 79 17.90 6.87 1.05
CA VAL A 79 19.12 6.54 1.80
C VAL A 79 19.95 5.46 1.09
N VAL A 80 19.32 4.38 0.63
CA VAL A 80 20.01 3.24 0.02
C VAL A 80 20.56 3.60 -1.37
N PRO A 81 21.89 3.58 -1.59
CA PRO A 81 22.47 3.97 -2.87
C PRO A 81 22.12 2.99 -4.00
N GLN A 82 21.40 3.47 -5.03
CA GLN A 82 20.97 2.64 -6.16
C GLN A 82 22.13 2.01 -6.93
N ALA A 83 23.25 2.73 -7.09
CA ALA A 83 24.42 2.21 -7.82
C ALA A 83 25.04 0.97 -7.15
N ARG A 84 24.90 0.86 -5.82
CA ARG A 84 25.52 -0.19 -5.02
C ARG A 84 24.55 -1.31 -4.64
N PHE A 85 23.27 -1.00 -4.48
CA PHE A 85 22.24 -1.93 -4.02
C PHE A 85 21.08 -2.06 -5.02
N LYS A 86 21.39 -2.17 -6.31
CA LYS A 86 20.38 -2.16 -7.39
C LYS A 86 19.35 -3.28 -7.21
N ASN A 87 19.80 -4.49 -6.88
CA ASN A 87 18.95 -5.68 -6.81
C ASN A 87 18.12 -5.68 -5.53
N THR A 88 18.78 -5.36 -4.41
CA THR A 88 18.18 -5.30 -3.09
C THR A 88 17.08 -4.23 -3.05
N ARG A 89 17.36 -3.06 -3.63
CA ARG A 89 16.38 -1.97 -3.74
C ARG A 89 15.21 -2.36 -4.65
N ALA A 90 15.45 -3.08 -5.75
CA ALA A 90 14.36 -3.55 -6.61
C ALA A 90 13.38 -4.48 -5.87
N ILE A 91 13.90 -5.42 -5.06
CA ILE A 91 13.07 -6.29 -4.22
C ILE A 91 12.35 -5.50 -3.15
N ALA A 92 13.05 -4.60 -2.45
CA ALA A 92 12.45 -3.78 -1.43
C ALA A 92 11.28 -2.96 -1.99
N MET A 93 11.45 -2.34 -3.16
CA MET A 93 10.39 -1.59 -3.83
C MET A 93 9.22 -2.49 -4.26
N PHE A 94 9.49 -3.69 -4.75
CA PHE A 94 8.46 -4.68 -5.06
C PHE A 94 7.62 -5.03 -3.81
N LEU A 95 8.28 -5.36 -2.70
CA LEU A 95 7.59 -5.70 -1.45
C LEU A 95 6.81 -4.51 -0.91
N LEU A 96 7.43 -3.32 -0.86
CA LEU A 96 6.80 -2.09 -0.38
C LEU A 96 5.57 -1.68 -1.21
N THR A 97 5.49 -2.05 -2.49
CA THR A 97 4.34 -1.75 -3.34
C THR A 97 3.29 -2.87 -3.34
N MET A 98 3.69 -4.12 -3.13
CA MET A 98 2.79 -5.26 -3.06
C MET A 98 1.81 -5.15 -1.88
N PHE A 99 2.29 -4.83 -0.67
CA PHE A 99 1.41 -4.81 0.51
C PHE A 99 0.35 -3.69 0.49
N PRO A 100 0.68 -2.43 0.14
CA PRO A 100 -0.34 -1.39 0.04
C PRO A 100 -1.33 -1.65 -1.10
N SER A 101 -0.87 -2.21 -2.23
CA SER A 101 -1.75 -2.47 -3.37
C SER A 101 -2.78 -3.56 -3.09
N THR A 102 -2.41 -4.65 -2.40
CA THR A 102 -3.37 -5.68 -1.97
C THR A 102 -4.38 -5.12 -0.99
N TYR A 103 -3.92 -4.35 -0.01
CA TYR A 103 -4.79 -3.71 0.96
C TYR A 103 -5.77 -2.70 0.31
N ILE A 104 -5.29 -1.83 -0.59
CA ILE A 104 -6.14 -0.89 -1.34
C ILE A 104 -7.17 -1.64 -2.18
N CYS A 105 -6.78 -2.78 -2.78
CA CYS A 105 -7.67 -3.62 -3.56
C CYS A 105 -8.77 -4.23 -2.68
N GLU A 106 -8.43 -4.83 -1.55
CA GLU A 106 -9.37 -5.40 -0.58
C GLU A 106 -10.34 -4.34 -0.04
N SER A 107 -9.82 -3.18 0.35
CA SER A 107 -10.61 -2.03 0.80
C SER A 107 -11.54 -1.50 -0.29
N GLY A 108 -11.06 -1.44 -1.53
CA GLY A 108 -11.85 -1.08 -2.71
C GLY A 108 -12.99 -2.06 -2.98
N PHE A 109 -12.74 -3.37 -2.88
CA PHE A 109 -13.77 -4.40 -3.02
C PHE A 109 -14.81 -4.34 -1.89
N SER A 110 -14.39 -4.17 -0.64
CA SER A 110 -15.30 -3.99 0.49
C SER A 110 -16.19 -2.76 0.28
N SER A 111 -15.58 -1.64 -0.13
CA SER A 111 -16.29 -0.40 -0.47
C SER A 111 -17.27 -0.60 -1.61
N MET A 112 -16.90 -1.34 -2.66
CA MET A 112 -17.79 -1.69 -3.77
C MET A 112 -18.99 -2.47 -3.28
N ASN A 113 -18.80 -3.46 -2.41
CA ASN A 113 -19.88 -4.27 -1.86
C ASN A 113 -20.84 -3.43 -1.02
N ALA A 114 -20.32 -2.50 -0.22
CA ALA A 114 -21.15 -1.55 0.53
C ALA A 114 -21.92 -0.59 -0.39
N ILE A 115 -21.31 -0.13 -1.49
CA ILE A 115 -21.95 0.77 -2.47
C ILE A 115 -23.02 0.05 -3.30
N LYS A 116 -22.79 -1.23 -3.64
CA LYS A 116 -23.72 -2.09 -4.40
C LYS A 116 -24.77 -2.79 -3.52
N SER A 117 -25.01 -2.32 -2.29
CA SER A 117 -25.97 -2.96 -1.38
C SER A 117 -27.34 -3.18 -2.05
N GLN A 118 -28.06 -4.20 -1.59
CA GLN A 118 -29.33 -4.68 -2.12
C GLN A 118 -30.40 -3.57 -2.27
N ASP A 119 -30.27 -2.46 -1.54
CA ASP A 119 -31.16 -1.30 -1.57
C ASP A 119 -30.96 -0.36 -2.80
N ARG A 120 -29.98 -0.62 -3.68
CA ARG A 120 -29.67 0.24 -4.83
C ARG A 120 -29.87 -0.47 -6.18
N ASN A 121 -31.09 -0.41 -6.72
CA ASN A 121 -31.45 -1.07 -7.98
C ASN A 121 -31.05 -0.30 -9.27
N ARG A 122 -30.41 0.88 -9.19
CA ARG A 122 -30.09 1.73 -10.37
C ARG A 122 -28.68 2.34 -10.36
N LEU A 123 -27.67 1.61 -9.91
CA LEU A 123 -26.29 2.09 -9.94
C LEU A 123 -25.62 1.76 -11.28
N SER A 124 -25.32 2.78 -12.11
CA SER A 124 -24.54 2.58 -13.33
C SER A 124 -23.05 2.35 -13.00
N SER A 125 -22.30 1.79 -13.96
CA SER A 125 -20.84 1.59 -13.84
C SER A 125 -20.10 2.90 -13.58
N ALA A 126 -20.49 3.98 -14.27
CA ALA A 126 -19.91 5.31 -14.09
C ALA A 126 -20.14 5.86 -12.68
N HIS A 127 -21.36 5.73 -12.15
CA HIS A 127 -21.69 6.19 -10.80
C HIS A 127 -20.96 5.36 -9.73
N LEU A 128 -20.83 4.04 -9.95
CA LEU A 128 -20.05 3.19 -9.06
C LEU A 128 -18.58 3.63 -8.98
N GLY A 129 -17.95 3.91 -10.11
CA GLY A 129 -16.56 4.39 -10.15
C GLY A 129 -16.37 5.70 -9.40
N GLN A 130 -17.32 6.63 -9.52
CA GLN A 130 -17.31 7.89 -8.77
C GLN A 130 -17.45 7.66 -7.26
N CYS A 131 -18.39 6.81 -6.84
CA CYS A 131 -18.59 6.47 -5.44
C CYS A 131 -17.35 5.77 -4.84
N LEU A 132 -16.73 4.85 -5.59
CA LEU A 132 -15.50 4.19 -5.16
C LEU A 132 -14.36 5.18 -4.97
N ARG A 133 -14.16 6.09 -5.93
CA ARG A 133 -13.15 7.15 -5.82
C ARG A 133 -13.35 8.03 -4.59
N ILE A 134 -14.59 8.35 -4.24
CA ILE A 134 -14.88 9.11 -3.00
C ILE A 134 -14.63 8.25 -1.75
N ALA A 135 -14.96 6.95 -1.79
CA ALA A 135 -14.84 6.06 -0.64
C ALA A 135 -13.39 5.63 -0.33
N THR A 136 -12.52 5.55 -1.34
CA THR A 136 -11.15 5.04 -1.21
C THR A 136 -10.07 6.11 -1.23
N THR A 137 -10.43 7.39 -1.36
CA THR A 137 -9.47 8.51 -1.35
C THR A 137 -9.80 9.50 -0.24
N GLU A 138 -8.82 10.33 0.12
CA GLU A 138 -9.02 11.44 1.06
C GLU A 138 -9.75 12.64 0.44
N TYR A 139 -10.25 12.50 -0.79
CA TYR A 139 -10.95 13.56 -1.50
C TYR A 139 -12.20 14.01 -0.72
N LYS A 140 -12.21 15.28 -0.30
CA LYS A 140 -13.36 15.91 0.35
C LYS A 140 -14.13 16.72 -0.70
N PRO A 141 -15.28 16.23 -1.20
CA PRO A 141 -16.08 17.02 -2.12
C PRO A 141 -16.59 18.29 -1.43
N ASP A 142 -16.55 19.42 -2.14
CA ASP A 142 -17.19 20.65 -1.65
C ASP A 142 -18.71 20.55 -1.78
N ILE A 143 -19.33 20.01 -0.73
CA ILE A 143 -20.78 19.79 -0.68
C ILE A 143 -21.54 21.11 -0.81
N ARG A 144 -20.98 22.23 -0.32
CA ARG A 144 -21.66 23.54 -0.38
C ARG A 144 -21.71 24.05 -1.81
N GLN A 145 -20.61 23.94 -2.54
CA GLN A 145 -20.57 24.29 -3.96
C GLN A 145 -21.52 23.40 -4.78
N VAL A 146 -21.53 22.09 -4.54
CA VAL A 146 -22.42 21.15 -5.23
C VAL A 146 -23.90 21.43 -4.92
N ALA A 147 -24.22 21.75 -3.67
CA ALA A 147 -25.59 22.10 -3.26
C ALA A 147 -26.05 23.42 -3.91
N SER A 148 -25.17 24.43 -3.98
CA SER A 148 -25.49 25.73 -4.59
C SER A 148 -25.70 25.68 -6.10
N SER A 149 -25.04 24.74 -6.80
CA SER A 149 -25.12 24.58 -8.26
C SER A 149 -26.30 23.72 -8.72
N ARG A 150 -27.01 23.06 -7.80
CA ARG A 150 -28.20 22.25 -8.12
C ARG A 150 -29.47 23.00 -7.71
N ARG A 151 -30.49 22.98 -8.58
CA ARG A 151 -31.84 23.41 -8.20
C ARG A 151 -32.44 22.38 -7.26
N SER A 152 -32.64 22.76 -6.01
CA SER A 152 -33.42 22.00 -5.04
C SER A 152 -34.89 22.02 -5.49
N HIS A 153 -35.41 20.88 -5.93
CA HIS A 153 -36.85 20.70 -6.12
C HIS A 153 -37.44 20.31 -4.77
N PHE A 154 -37.98 21.30 -4.05
CA PHE A 154 -38.84 21.02 -2.92
C PHE A 154 -40.15 20.45 -3.46
N SER A 155 -40.38 19.15 -3.25
CA SER A 155 -41.70 18.58 -3.42
C SER A 155 -42.61 19.08 -2.29
N HIS A 156 -43.85 19.38 -2.64
CA HIS A 156 -44.86 19.95 -1.76
C HIS A 156 -45.56 18.91 -0.88
#